data_AF-A0A4V6PEH9-F1
#
_entry.id   AF-A0A4V6PEH9-F1
#
_cell.length_a   1.000
_cell.length_b   1.000
_cell.length_c   1.000
_cell.angle_alpha   90.00
_cell.angle_beta   90.00
_cell.angle_gamma   90.00
#
_symmetry.space_group_name_H-M   'P 1'
#
loop_
_entity.id
_entity.type
_entity.pdbx_description
1 polymer ?
#
loop_
_entity_poly.entity_id
_entity_poly.type
_entity_poly.pdbx_seq_one_letter_code
_entity_poly.pdbx_strand_id
1 'polypeptide(L)'
;MPQPTTVTRRTVLSMAAAIPLFHGATKLSVAAADADPAAGVVKASDFGFDPEDSTAALTAALASDADVVVIDNVGQDWITGPLWINRDDITVILEDGVTVRGKAAAFPDRRDGIWRIHGRRNVKLIGYGATCVMNKPEYTGEWRANVRMGTSENVTVEGLVLRGAPGDGIITGSGSKNITVRNVVCDDNKRNAISIIYADGLLIEGSAFINTEGTLPEAGIDLEPDTAEQLIKDVVIRDCVFAGNRTYSFEINLMRYRPHSTPASVLVERCYMGPTGDAVVHVQPGAQGPASGSVVFRDCVFDAGDSAGTVNLYGLRGYDGLRATFDRVAFTALRDTPRTDPFVKVWSGLVTVLPEYGNTGFTDCVVLGDLDGPFLAGMEGAGDPMLSNVTGTLWAIRPQQPIVETTGAAQDVDLDVRPISGAATVVVTSDRRWVRAGEAATVTVRRLGDDLAAPLALHYDLSGDARHRVDYDGLPGVAVIPPGHRAVAIPVRARDTAAAAPRELTLTLRPLPGTIVAGRDAVTLRVAGRPDTEETP
;
A
#
# COMPACT_ATOMS: atom_id res chain seq x y z
N MET A 1 -12.62 -12.94 23.24
CA MET A 1 -12.07 -13.58 22.01
C MET A 1 -10.61 -13.90 22.28
N PRO A 2 -10.13 -15.11 22.00
CA PRO A 2 -8.73 -15.45 22.19
C PRO A 2 -7.86 -14.63 21.22
N GLN A 3 -6.76 -14.09 21.72
CA GLN A 3 -5.72 -13.42 20.92
C GLN A 3 -5.20 -14.40 19.86
N PRO A 4 -5.11 -14.02 18.57
CA PRO A 4 -4.53 -14.88 17.56
C PRO A 4 -3.06 -15.18 17.91
N THR A 5 -2.69 -16.44 17.74
CA THR A 5 -1.36 -16.95 18.03
C THR A 5 -0.38 -16.34 17.03
N THR A 6 0.76 -15.89 17.56
CA THR A 6 1.80 -15.17 16.84
C THR A 6 2.43 -16.02 15.74
N VAL A 7 2.15 -15.69 14.48
CA VAL A 7 3.19 -15.69 13.44
C VAL A 7 4.34 -14.86 14.01
N THR A 8 5.56 -15.40 14.04
CA THR A 8 6.68 -14.72 14.67
C THR A 8 6.80 -13.30 14.11
N ARG A 9 6.63 -12.31 14.98
CA ARG A 9 6.79 -10.85 14.77
C ARG A 9 7.96 -10.47 13.83
N ARG A 10 8.98 -11.34 13.70
CA ARG A 10 10.22 -11.12 12.97
C ARG A 10 10.06 -10.95 11.44
N THR A 11 9.12 -11.64 10.79
CA THR A 11 8.94 -11.53 9.33
C THR A 11 8.17 -10.27 8.94
N VAL A 12 7.10 -9.95 9.69
CA VAL A 12 6.28 -8.74 9.50
C VAL A 12 7.05 -7.47 9.92
N LEU A 13 7.86 -7.51 10.99
CA LEU A 13 8.70 -6.37 11.37
C LEU A 13 9.79 -6.05 10.33
N SER A 14 10.32 -7.02 9.58
CA SER A 14 11.34 -6.74 8.55
C SER A 14 10.81 -6.01 7.32
N MET A 15 9.50 -6.13 7.05
CA MET A 15 8.82 -5.40 5.96
C MET A 15 8.27 -4.03 6.42
N ALA A 16 8.08 -3.85 7.73
CA ALA A 16 7.35 -2.71 8.31
C ALA A 16 8.18 -1.78 9.23
N ALA A 17 9.32 -2.21 9.80
CA ALA A 17 10.11 -1.35 10.69
C ALA A 17 11.59 -1.77 10.82
N ALA A 18 12.48 -0.91 10.36
CA ALA A 18 13.74 -0.63 11.04
C ALA A 18 13.86 0.89 11.17
N ILE A 19 13.53 1.43 12.36
CA ILE A 19 13.79 2.82 12.73
C ILE A 19 15.10 2.82 13.53
N PRO A 20 16.21 3.36 13.00
CA PRO A 20 17.31 3.82 13.83
C PRO A 20 16.97 5.23 14.33
N LEU A 21 16.86 5.39 15.64
CA LEU A 21 17.03 6.69 16.30
C LEU A 21 18.52 7.03 16.25
N PHE A 22 18.92 7.99 15.41
CA PHE A 22 20.25 8.62 15.52
C PHE A 22 20.15 10.14 15.40
N HIS A 23 20.67 10.81 16.42
CA HIS A 23 20.95 12.25 16.45
C HIS A 23 22.28 12.51 15.73
N GLY A 24 22.31 13.47 14.81
CA GLY A 24 23.53 13.95 14.18
C GLY A 24 23.24 15.05 13.16
N ALA A 25 23.87 16.21 13.34
CA ALA A 25 23.54 17.44 12.64
C ALA A 25 23.99 17.48 11.16
N THR A 26 23.20 18.24 10.38
CA THR A 26 23.51 18.98 9.13
C THR A 26 23.76 18.25 7.80
N LYS A 27 22.85 18.39 6.83
CA LYS A 27 22.90 19.32 5.66
C LYS A 27 21.67 19.10 4.74
N LEU A 28 21.23 20.18 4.09
CA LEU A 28 20.05 20.30 3.21
C LEU A 28 19.78 19.04 2.35
N SER A 29 18.53 18.61 2.31
CA SER A 29 18.07 17.62 1.32
C SER A 29 18.04 18.22 -0.10
N VAL A 30 18.45 17.43 -1.09
CA VAL A 30 18.61 17.83 -2.50
C VAL A 30 17.27 18.04 -3.24
N ALA A 31 16.13 17.83 -2.59
CA ALA A 31 14.86 18.34 -3.12
C ALA A 31 14.86 19.88 -3.28
N ALA A 32 15.80 20.57 -2.61
CA ALA A 32 16.10 21.99 -2.81
C ALA A 32 17.08 22.28 -3.97
N ALA A 33 17.77 21.29 -4.56
CA ALA A 33 18.81 21.52 -5.56
C ALA A 33 18.32 21.49 -7.02
N ASP A 34 17.11 20.98 -7.28
CA ASP A 34 16.42 21.11 -8.57
C ASP A 34 15.59 22.40 -8.67
N ALA A 35 15.60 23.24 -7.62
CA ALA A 35 15.02 24.57 -7.67
C ALA A 35 16.00 25.52 -8.39
N ASP A 36 15.51 26.19 -9.44
CA ASP A 36 16.21 27.27 -10.12
C ASP A 36 16.71 28.29 -9.08
N PRO A 37 18.00 28.69 -9.04
CA PRO A 37 18.54 29.64 -8.06
C PRO A 37 17.90 31.04 -8.09
N ALA A 38 16.96 31.31 -9.00
CA ALA A 38 16.09 32.49 -8.98
C ALA A 38 14.79 32.31 -8.14
N ALA A 39 14.52 31.11 -7.62
CA ALA A 39 13.33 30.74 -6.86
C ALA A 39 13.60 30.80 -5.34
N GLY A 40 12.79 31.56 -4.60
CA GLY A 40 13.05 31.84 -3.18
C GLY A 40 12.97 30.58 -2.32
N VAL A 41 14.04 30.25 -1.58
CA VAL A 41 14.04 29.19 -0.57
C VAL A 41 14.09 29.83 0.81
N VAL A 42 13.22 29.43 1.72
CA VAL A 42 13.23 29.87 3.12
C VAL A 42 13.19 28.69 4.08
N LYS A 43 13.76 28.86 5.26
CA LYS A 43 13.63 27.90 6.35
C LYS A 43 12.52 28.32 7.29
N ALA A 44 11.81 27.36 7.87
CA ALA A 44 10.80 27.63 8.88
C ALA A 44 11.41 28.36 10.10
N SER A 45 12.64 28.00 10.48
CA SER A 45 13.37 28.66 11.57
C SER A 45 13.69 30.14 11.34
N ASP A 46 13.70 30.62 10.08
CA ASP A 46 13.84 32.05 9.76
C ASP A 46 12.64 32.87 10.27
N PHE A 47 11.49 32.21 10.50
CA PHE A 47 10.26 32.81 11.04
C PHE A 47 10.09 32.57 12.54
N GLY A 48 11.09 31.95 13.18
CA GLY A 48 11.11 31.62 14.61
C GLY A 48 10.97 30.12 14.88
N PHE A 49 11.12 29.77 16.15
CA PHE A 49 10.91 28.41 16.66
C PHE A 49 10.46 28.50 18.12
N ASP A 50 9.38 27.81 18.45
CA ASP A 50 8.91 27.66 19.82
C ASP A 50 8.74 26.15 20.10
N PRO A 51 9.53 25.59 21.04
CA PRO A 51 9.49 24.16 21.33
C PRO A 51 8.14 23.68 21.89
N GLU A 52 7.29 24.57 22.39
CA GLU A 52 5.95 24.24 22.92
C GLU A 52 4.83 24.49 21.89
N ASP A 53 5.01 25.47 21.00
CA ASP A 53 4.04 25.80 19.94
C ASP A 53 4.64 26.61 18.78
N SER A 54 5.20 25.91 17.80
CA SER A 54 5.74 26.51 16.57
C SER A 54 4.67 26.82 15.50
N THR A 55 3.36 26.75 15.81
CA THR A 55 2.30 26.97 14.81
C THR A 55 2.45 28.30 14.07
N ALA A 56 2.79 29.37 14.79
CA ALA A 56 2.94 30.71 14.21
C ALA A 56 4.11 30.78 13.21
N ALA A 57 5.27 30.22 13.57
CA ALA A 57 6.45 30.21 12.70
C ALA A 57 6.21 29.38 11.44
N LEU A 58 5.66 28.17 11.58
CA LEU A 58 5.34 27.29 10.46
C LEU A 58 4.30 27.92 9.53
N THR A 59 3.27 28.54 10.08
CA THR A 59 2.24 29.25 9.30
C THR A 59 2.85 30.43 8.54
N ALA A 60 3.72 31.21 9.17
CA ALA A 60 4.39 32.34 8.52
C ALA A 60 5.31 31.88 7.39
N ALA A 61 6.05 30.77 7.57
CA ALA A 61 6.90 30.20 6.54
C ALA A 61 6.07 29.74 5.32
N LEU A 62 4.96 29.03 5.54
CA LEU A 62 4.04 28.59 4.48
C LEU A 62 3.37 29.77 3.74
N ALA A 63 3.14 30.88 4.44
CA ALA A 63 2.56 32.10 3.89
C ALA A 63 3.58 33.00 3.17
N SER A 64 4.87 32.70 3.22
CA SER A 64 5.90 33.46 2.52
C SER A 64 5.80 33.33 0.99
N ASP A 65 6.43 34.26 0.27
CA ASP A 65 6.50 34.28 -1.20
C ASP A 65 7.55 33.31 -1.77
N ALA A 66 8.15 32.46 -0.94
CA ALA A 66 9.17 31.49 -1.34
C ALA A 66 8.57 30.35 -2.20
N ASP A 67 9.26 29.88 -3.23
CA ASP A 67 8.82 28.71 -3.99
C ASP A 67 9.02 27.40 -3.19
N VAL A 68 10.02 27.41 -2.30
CA VAL A 68 10.36 26.27 -1.44
C VAL A 68 10.40 26.68 0.03
N VAL A 69 9.63 25.97 0.85
CA VAL A 69 9.65 26.10 2.31
C VAL A 69 10.30 24.87 2.91
N VAL A 70 11.42 25.05 3.58
CA VAL A 70 12.14 23.98 4.28
C VAL A 70 11.76 24.01 5.75
N ILE A 71 11.08 22.97 6.23
CA ILE A 71 10.95 22.69 7.67
C ILE A 71 12.26 22.04 8.08
N ASP A 72 13.17 22.85 8.62
CA ASP A 72 14.55 22.45 8.90
C ASP A 72 14.70 21.75 10.25
N ASN A 73 15.74 20.93 10.36
CA ASN A 73 16.01 20.17 11.58
C ASN A 73 16.70 21.07 12.62
N VAL A 74 15.91 21.62 13.54
CA VAL A 74 16.37 22.44 14.67
C VAL A 74 16.84 21.62 15.89
N GLY A 75 16.89 20.30 15.77
CA GLY A 75 17.26 19.37 16.83
C GLY A 75 16.16 19.06 17.85
N GLN A 76 14.94 19.56 17.63
CA GLN A 76 13.74 19.35 18.44
C GLN A 76 12.51 19.19 17.54
N ASP A 77 11.42 18.65 18.09
CA ASP A 77 10.16 18.50 17.39
C ASP A 77 9.53 19.88 17.10
N TRP A 78 8.99 20.03 15.90
CA TRP A 78 8.10 21.14 15.55
C TRP A 78 6.69 20.85 16.09
N ILE A 79 6.40 21.30 17.31
CA ILE A 79 5.06 21.15 17.92
C ILE A 79 4.10 22.17 17.29
N THR A 80 2.96 21.71 16.76
CA THR A 80 2.04 22.58 16.00
C THR A 80 0.58 22.15 16.10
N GLY A 81 -0.33 23.12 16.03
CA GLY A 81 -1.71 22.90 15.62
C GLY A 81 -1.84 22.64 14.11
N PRO A 82 -3.07 22.70 13.56
CA PRO A 82 -3.31 22.49 12.13
C PRO A 82 -2.55 23.50 11.24
N LEU A 83 -1.90 23.01 10.19
CA LEU A 83 -1.23 23.82 9.17
C LEU A 83 -1.99 23.78 7.85
N TRP A 84 -2.05 24.92 7.19
CA TRP A 84 -2.64 25.06 5.86
C TRP A 84 -1.55 25.38 4.84
N ILE A 85 -1.42 24.53 3.81
CA ILE A 85 -0.73 24.92 2.58
C ILE A 85 -1.78 25.65 1.74
N ASN A 86 -1.83 26.97 1.87
CA ASN A 86 -2.92 27.80 1.35
C ASN A 86 -2.55 28.62 0.10
N ARG A 87 -1.59 28.15 -0.69
CA ARG A 87 -1.27 28.69 -2.01
C ARG A 87 -0.88 27.60 -3.00
N ASP A 88 -0.89 27.97 -4.26
CA ASP A 88 -0.47 27.13 -5.37
C ASP A 88 1.07 27.20 -5.54
N ASP A 89 1.62 26.29 -6.34
CA ASP A 89 3.02 26.33 -6.82
C ASP A 89 4.04 26.38 -5.67
N ILE A 90 3.92 25.45 -4.71
CA ILE A 90 4.78 25.41 -3.52
C ILE A 90 5.34 24.00 -3.31
N THR A 91 6.62 23.95 -2.96
CA THR A 91 7.27 22.75 -2.44
C THR A 91 7.59 22.93 -0.96
N VAL A 92 7.00 22.10 -0.11
CA VAL A 92 7.30 22.00 1.32
C VAL A 92 8.18 20.78 1.53
N ILE A 93 9.37 21.00 2.11
CA ILE A 93 10.36 19.96 2.36
C ILE A 93 10.59 19.87 3.87
N LEU A 94 10.37 18.69 4.44
CA LEU A 94 10.79 18.37 5.80
C LEU A 94 12.17 17.70 5.71
N GLU A 95 13.17 18.26 6.39
CA GLU A 95 14.52 17.68 6.41
C GLU A 95 14.57 16.32 7.11
N ASP A 96 15.60 15.53 6.81
CA ASP A 96 15.86 14.25 7.46
C ASP A 96 15.95 14.43 9.00
N GLY A 97 15.29 13.54 9.74
CA GLY A 97 15.22 13.59 11.21
C GLY A 97 14.24 14.63 11.77
N VAL A 98 13.55 15.42 10.94
CA VAL A 98 12.50 16.33 11.41
C VAL A 98 11.29 15.54 11.90
N THR A 99 10.76 15.94 13.05
CA THR A 99 9.43 15.53 13.50
C THR A 99 8.52 16.75 13.58
N VAL A 100 7.37 16.69 12.89
CA VAL A 100 6.25 17.62 13.06
C VAL A 100 5.20 16.94 13.93
N ARG A 101 4.97 17.48 15.12
CA ARG A 101 4.12 16.86 16.15
C ARG A 101 2.86 17.67 16.37
N GLY A 102 1.72 16.98 16.35
CA GLY A 102 0.45 17.57 16.76
C GLY A 102 0.48 18.02 18.22
N LYS A 103 0.28 19.32 18.45
CA LYS A 103 0.12 19.91 19.77
C LYS A 103 -1.11 19.32 20.46
N ALA A 104 -0.96 18.98 21.74
CA ALA A 104 -2.06 18.47 22.54
C ALA A 104 -3.22 19.48 22.61
N ALA A 105 -4.45 18.97 22.53
CA ALA A 105 -5.72 19.68 22.52
C ALA A 105 -5.91 20.71 21.38
N ALA A 106 -5.04 20.72 20.36
CA ALA A 106 -5.04 21.74 19.31
C ALA A 106 -5.83 21.39 18.03
N PHE A 107 -6.48 20.23 17.96
CA PHE A 107 -7.23 19.75 16.79
C PHE A 107 -8.73 19.56 17.11
N PRO A 108 -9.49 20.60 17.54
CA PRO A 108 -10.87 20.43 17.97
C PRO A 108 -11.87 20.17 16.83
N ASP A 109 -11.63 20.62 15.59
CA ASP A 109 -12.51 20.34 14.45
C ASP A 109 -12.24 18.90 13.95
N ARG A 110 -13.31 18.20 13.60
CA ARG A 110 -13.24 16.83 13.05
C ARG A 110 -12.47 16.79 11.72
N ARG A 111 -12.42 17.89 10.98
CA ARG A 111 -11.70 18.00 9.70
C ARG A 111 -10.28 18.51 9.85
N ASP A 112 -9.80 18.70 11.07
CA ASP A 112 -8.42 19.12 11.29
C ASP A 112 -7.43 18.03 10.90
N GLY A 113 -6.23 18.47 10.57
CA GLY A 113 -5.08 17.61 10.35
C GLY A 113 -3.82 18.44 10.44
N ILE A 114 -2.66 17.78 10.55
CA ILE A 114 -1.38 18.51 10.56
C ILE A 114 -1.25 19.27 9.25
N TRP A 115 -1.43 18.60 8.10
CA TRP A 115 -1.34 19.22 6.78
C TRP A 115 -2.69 19.27 6.09
N ARG A 116 -3.13 20.48 5.76
CA ARG A 116 -4.38 20.72 5.03
C ARG A 116 -4.07 21.35 3.66
N ILE A 117 -4.50 20.68 2.61
CA ILE A 117 -4.31 21.10 1.21
C ILE A 117 -5.69 21.11 0.54
N HIS A 118 -6.30 22.29 0.46
CA HIS A 118 -7.66 22.44 -0.06
C HIS A 118 -7.76 23.56 -1.09
N GLY A 119 -8.28 23.25 -2.27
CA GLY A 119 -8.45 24.25 -3.32
C GLY A 119 -7.12 24.68 -3.94
N ARG A 120 -6.10 23.81 -3.93
CA ARG A 120 -4.73 24.16 -4.35
C ARG A 120 -4.27 23.42 -5.59
N ARG A 121 -3.28 23.99 -6.27
CA ARG A 121 -2.62 23.38 -7.43
C ARG A 121 -1.11 23.30 -7.26
N ASN A 122 -0.50 22.26 -7.82
CA ASN A 122 0.96 22.12 -7.90
C ASN A 122 1.65 22.18 -6.53
N VAL A 123 1.15 21.39 -5.58
CA VAL A 123 1.69 21.32 -4.21
C VAL A 123 2.52 20.06 -4.04
N LYS A 124 3.73 20.20 -3.51
CA LYS A 124 4.57 19.08 -3.10
C LYS A 124 4.82 19.14 -1.60
N LEU A 125 4.58 18.03 -0.90
CA LEU A 125 4.91 17.83 0.50
C LEU A 125 5.86 16.63 0.60
N ILE A 126 7.13 16.89 0.87
CA ILE A 126 8.23 15.92 0.76
C ILE A 126 8.93 15.81 2.10
N GLY A 127 9.23 14.61 2.58
CA GLY A 127 9.97 14.44 3.84
C GLY A 127 10.59 13.07 4.03
N TYR A 128 11.56 12.72 3.18
CA TYR A 128 12.33 11.48 3.30
C TYR A 128 13.14 11.46 4.62
N GLY A 129 12.75 10.56 5.54
CA GLY A 129 13.34 10.48 6.88
C GLY A 129 12.68 11.42 7.90
N ALA A 130 11.62 12.13 7.52
CA ALA A 130 10.82 12.96 8.42
C ALA A 130 9.55 12.26 8.88
N THR A 131 9.08 12.62 10.07
CA THR A 131 7.87 12.06 10.69
C THR A 131 6.84 13.14 10.97
N CYS A 132 5.58 12.88 10.66
CA CYS A 132 4.42 13.61 11.18
C CYS A 132 3.67 12.70 12.14
N VAL A 133 3.45 13.18 13.37
CA VAL A 133 2.84 12.38 14.44
C VAL A 133 1.73 13.15 15.14
N MET A 134 0.59 12.50 15.30
CA MET A 134 -0.55 13.01 16.09
C MET A 134 -0.77 12.17 17.36
N ASN A 135 -1.66 12.66 18.22
CA ASN A 135 -1.99 12.02 19.50
C ASN A 135 -3.23 11.11 19.34
N LYS A 136 -3.04 9.91 18.77
CA LYS A 136 -4.11 8.92 18.51
C LYS A 136 -5.12 8.74 19.66
N PRO A 137 -4.71 8.60 20.94
CA PRO A 137 -5.66 8.38 22.03
C PRO A 137 -6.49 9.60 22.42
N GLU A 138 -6.10 10.81 21.98
CA GLU A 138 -6.63 12.07 22.50
C GLU A 138 -8.06 12.36 22.05
N TYR A 139 -8.42 11.94 20.83
CA TYR A 139 -9.74 12.24 20.25
C TYR A 139 -10.57 10.97 20.07
N THR A 140 -11.85 11.08 20.45
CA THR A 140 -12.86 10.06 20.19
C THR A 140 -13.46 10.24 18.78
N GLY A 141 -13.96 9.14 18.21
CA GLY A 141 -14.50 9.12 16.83
C GLY A 141 -13.48 8.71 15.76
N GLU A 142 -13.89 8.96 14.52
CA GLU A 142 -13.33 8.45 13.25
C GLU A 142 -12.62 9.55 12.42
N TRP A 143 -12.45 10.74 12.99
CA TRP A 143 -12.10 11.96 12.25
C TRP A 143 -10.70 12.49 12.60
N ARG A 144 -10.19 13.41 11.77
CA ARG A 144 -8.83 13.98 11.71
C ARG A 144 -7.85 13.14 10.92
N ALA A 145 -6.84 13.78 10.34
CA ALA A 145 -5.80 13.08 9.61
C ALA A 145 -4.43 13.72 9.75
N ASN A 146 -3.36 12.97 9.48
CA ASN A 146 -2.04 13.61 9.34
C ASN A 146 -2.02 14.53 8.11
N VAL A 147 -2.49 14.03 6.95
CA VAL A 147 -2.63 14.81 5.72
C VAL A 147 -4.06 14.73 5.21
N ARG A 148 -4.69 15.90 5.03
CA ARG A 148 -6.04 16.01 4.45
C ARG A 148 -6.01 16.85 3.18
N MET A 149 -6.47 16.25 2.10
CA MET A 149 -6.57 16.89 0.79
C MET A 149 -8.03 17.02 0.36
N GLY A 150 -8.34 18.02 -0.47
CA GLY A 150 -9.64 18.12 -1.15
C GLY A 150 -9.64 19.21 -2.21
N THR A 151 -10.47 19.05 -3.24
CA THR A 151 -10.64 20.03 -4.33
C THR A 151 -9.32 20.57 -4.88
N SER A 152 -8.28 19.72 -5.00
CA SER A 152 -6.92 20.13 -5.36
C SER A 152 -6.40 19.35 -6.57
N GLU A 153 -5.49 19.94 -7.34
CA GLU A 153 -4.96 19.32 -8.56
C GLU A 153 -3.43 19.27 -8.53
N ASN A 154 -2.84 18.14 -8.99
CA ASN A 154 -1.39 17.96 -9.04
C ASN A 154 -0.74 18.14 -7.65
N VAL A 155 -1.13 17.26 -6.71
CA VAL A 155 -0.59 17.25 -5.34
C VAL A 155 0.24 15.99 -5.14
N THR A 156 1.42 16.16 -4.57
CA THR A 156 2.37 15.07 -4.31
C THR A 156 2.72 15.03 -2.82
N VAL A 157 2.59 13.85 -2.20
CA VAL A 157 3.02 13.55 -0.83
C VAL A 157 4.07 12.46 -0.87
N GLU A 158 5.28 12.74 -0.36
CA GLU A 158 6.44 11.86 -0.54
C GLU A 158 7.30 11.64 0.70
N GLY A 159 7.71 10.39 0.91
CA GLY A 159 8.80 10.02 1.82
C GLY A 159 8.49 10.12 3.32
N LEU A 160 7.31 10.64 3.67
CA LEU A 160 6.91 10.90 5.05
C LEU A 160 6.49 9.62 5.78
N VAL A 161 6.82 9.58 7.08
CA VAL A 161 6.13 8.70 8.04
C VAL A 161 4.97 9.48 8.66
N LEU A 162 3.75 9.01 8.47
CA LEU A 162 2.51 9.60 8.98
C LEU A 162 1.90 8.65 10.02
N ARG A 163 1.95 9.03 11.30
CA ARG A 163 1.60 8.11 12.38
C ARG A 163 0.66 8.67 13.43
N GLY A 164 -0.06 7.78 14.09
CA GLY A 164 -0.85 8.11 15.27
C GLY A 164 -2.00 9.09 15.00
N ALA A 165 -2.55 9.12 13.79
CA ALA A 165 -3.75 9.92 13.53
C ALA A 165 -4.92 9.41 14.38
N PRO A 166 -5.69 10.30 15.04
CA PRO A 166 -6.95 9.93 15.70
C PRO A 166 -8.06 9.50 14.72
N GLY A 167 -7.90 9.80 13.43
CA GLY A 167 -8.69 9.23 12.33
C GLY A 167 -7.74 8.54 11.36
N ASP A 168 -7.54 9.13 10.19
CA ASP A 168 -6.85 8.52 9.05
C ASP A 168 -5.42 9.04 8.86
N GLY A 169 -4.51 8.24 8.31
CA GLY A 169 -3.18 8.74 7.95
C GLY A 169 -3.26 9.82 6.85
N ILE A 170 -3.90 9.46 5.74
CA ILE A 170 -4.17 10.36 4.60
C ILE A 170 -5.64 10.31 4.22
N ILE A 171 -6.21 11.45 3.82
CA ILE A 171 -7.54 11.52 3.19
C ILE A 171 -7.43 12.22 1.83
N THR A 172 -7.85 11.56 0.75
CA THR A 172 -8.09 12.20 -0.56
C THR A 172 -9.56 12.60 -0.70
N GLY A 173 -9.87 13.86 -0.41
CA GLY A 173 -11.22 14.39 -0.44
C GLY A 173 -11.72 14.75 -1.84
N SER A 174 -13.04 14.94 -1.95
CA SER A 174 -13.78 15.22 -3.19
C SER A 174 -13.16 16.29 -4.08
N GLY A 175 -13.22 16.06 -5.40
CA GLY A 175 -12.79 17.01 -6.42
C GLY A 175 -11.27 17.13 -6.57
N SER A 176 -10.51 16.18 -6.01
CA SER A 176 -9.05 16.16 -6.16
C SER A 176 -8.61 15.37 -7.39
N LYS A 177 -7.65 15.89 -8.15
CA LYS A 177 -7.20 15.32 -9.42
C LYS A 177 -5.68 15.20 -9.47
N ASN A 178 -5.17 14.15 -10.09
CA ASN A 178 -3.72 13.93 -10.27
C ASN A 178 -2.98 13.98 -8.92
N ILE A 179 -3.33 13.04 -8.03
CA ILE A 179 -2.71 12.94 -6.71
C ILE A 179 -1.63 11.85 -6.75
N THR A 180 -0.48 12.12 -6.15
CA THR A 180 0.61 11.15 -5.99
C THR A 180 0.95 10.97 -4.51
N VAL A 181 0.95 9.73 -4.05
CA VAL A 181 1.46 9.32 -2.73
C VAL A 181 2.59 8.32 -2.98
N ARG A 182 3.83 8.70 -2.66
CA ARG A 182 5.00 7.87 -2.99
C ARG A 182 5.92 7.72 -1.80
N ASN A 183 6.39 6.49 -1.54
CA ASN A 183 7.35 6.23 -0.45
C ASN A 183 6.85 6.68 0.93
N VAL A 184 5.54 6.75 1.13
CA VAL A 184 4.93 7.15 2.41
C VAL A 184 4.73 5.91 3.28
N VAL A 185 4.89 6.08 4.60
CA VAL A 185 4.52 5.08 5.59
C VAL A 185 3.38 5.63 6.44
N CYS A 186 2.18 5.07 6.32
CA CYS A 186 1.10 5.31 7.27
C CYS A 186 1.14 4.22 8.35
N ASP A 187 1.45 4.59 9.59
CA ASP A 187 1.66 3.65 10.69
C ASP A 187 0.79 3.98 11.91
N ASP A 188 0.15 2.99 12.51
CA ASP A 188 -0.57 3.13 13.79
C ASP A 188 -1.64 4.23 13.75
N ASN A 189 -2.37 4.36 12.64
CA ASN A 189 -3.52 5.25 12.55
C ASN A 189 -4.76 4.56 13.13
N LYS A 190 -5.73 5.34 13.61
CA LYS A 190 -6.85 4.80 14.37
C LYS A 190 -7.95 4.19 13.48
N ARG A 191 -8.28 4.87 12.38
CA ARG A 191 -9.39 4.47 11.49
C ARG A 191 -8.89 3.79 10.24
N ASN A 192 -8.32 4.50 9.27
CA ASN A 192 -7.68 3.91 8.10
C ASN A 192 -6.24 4.42 7.98
N ALA A 193 -5.34 3.63 7.39
CA ALA A 193 -4.03 4.17 7.06
C ALA A 193 -4.14 5.22 5.93
N ILE A 194 -5.02 4.99 4.96
CA ILE A 194 -5.44 5.97 3.96
C ILE A 194 -6.91 5.76 3.55
N SER A 195 -7.67 6.86 3.47
CA SER A 195 -9.04 6.89 2.94
C SER A 195 -9.08 7.65 1.61
N ILE A 196 -9.64 6.99 0.59
CA ILE A 196 -9.82 7.55 -0.75
C ILE A 196 -11.31 7.78 -0.97
N ILE A 197 -11.76 8.99 -0.66
CA ILE A 197 -13.15 9.42 -0.88
C ILE A 197 -13.36 9.83 -2.34
N TYR A 198 -12.29 10.30 -3.00
CA TYR A 198 -12.32 10.70 -4.39
C TYR A 198 -10.94 10.55 -5.05
N ALA A 199 -10.94 10.09 -6.30
CA ALA A 199 -9.79 10.01 -7.17
C ALA A 199 -10.20 10.19 -8.64
N ASP A 200 -9.60 11.17 -9.32
CA ASP A 200 -9.50 11.26 -10.78
C ASP A 200 -8.01 11.38 -11.12
N GLY A 201 -7.38 10.24 -11.41
CA GLY A 201 -5.92 10.14 -11.48
C GLY A 201 -5.29 10.12 -10.10
N LEU A 202 -5.04 8.91 -9.57
CA LEU A 202 -4.34 8.69 -8.32
C LEU A 202 -3.23 7.66 -8.51
N LEU A 203 -2.00 8.02 -8.16
CA LEU A 203 -0.87 7.11 -8.08
C LEU A 203 -0.46 6.94 -6.62
N ILE A 204 -0.52 5.71 -6.13
CA ILE A 204 0.13 5.32 -4.87
C ILE A 204 1.23 4.34 -5.22
N GLU A 205 2.47 4.66 -4.86
CA GLU A 205 3.57 3.74 -5.14
C GLU A 205 4.63 3.65 -4.05
N GLY A 206 5.25 2.47 -3.95
CA GLY A 206 6.36 2.26 -3.02
C GLY A 206 5.99 2.63 -1.59
N SER A 207 4.73 2.49 -1.16
CA SER A 207 4.25 2.96 0.15
C SER A 207 3.90 1.80 1.09
N ALA A 208 3.80 2.07 2.39
CA ALA A 208 3.41 1.09 3.40
C ALA A 208 2.23 1.60 4.24
N PHE A 209 1.24 0.73 4.44
CA PHE A 209 0.02 1.01 5.18
C PHE A 209 -0.15 -0.05 6.26
N ILE A 210 0.24 0.30 7.49
CA ILE A 210 0.55 -0.69 8.52
C ILE A 210 -0.04 -0.34 9.89
N ASN A 211 -0.31 -1.40 10.65
CA ASN A 211 -0.69 -1.34 12.07
C ASN A 211 -1.94 -0.49 12.37
N THR A 212 -2.88 -0.39 11.43
CA THR A 212 -4.12 0.36 11.64
C THR A 212 -5.05 -0.41 12.58
N GLU A 213 -5.44 0.22 13.70
CA GLU A 213 -6.33 -0.35 14.72
C GLU A 213 -6.94 0.78 15.58
N GLY A 214 -8.23 0.68 15.90
CA GLY A 214 -8.92 1.47 16.90
C GLY A 214 -10.37 1.82 16.57
N THR A 215 -10.72 2.07 15.31
CA THR A 215 -12.08 2.45 14.87
C THR A 215 -12.33 1.94 13.47
N LEU A 216 -13.45 1.23 13.24
CA LEU A 216 -13.78 0.68 11.93
C LEU A 216 -13.74 1.75 10.82
N PRO A 217 -13.22 1.41 9.62
CA PRO A 217 -12.94 0.05 9.17
C PRO A 217 -11.64 -0.58 9.71
N GLU A 218 -10.65 0.18 10.17
CA GLU A 218 -9.33 -0.36 10.55
C GLU A 218 -8.58 -0.97 9.36
N ALA A 219 -8.70 -0.33 8.19
CA ALA A 219 -8.13 -0.80 6.94
C ALA A 219 -6.75 -0.18 6.64
N GLY A 220 -5.90 -0.94 5.95
CA GLY A 220 -4.70 -0.40 5.33
C GLY A 220 -5.04 0.67 4.28
N ILE A 221 -6.06 0.42 3.47
CA ILE A 221 -6.61 1.36 2.49
C ILE A 221 -8.10 1.13 2.35
N ASP A 222 -8.86 2.21 2.23
CA ASP A 222 -10.31 2.18 2.02
C ASP A 222 -10.68 3.13 0.87
N LEU A 223 -11.21 2.57 -0.23
CA LEU A 223 -11.80 3.33 -1.33
C LEU A 223 -13.29 3.52 -1.02
N GLU A 224 -13.63 4.63 -0.39
CA GLU A 224 -14.93 4.90 0.23
C GLU A 224 -15.57 6.22 -0.27
N PRO A 225 -16.06 6.29 -1.52
CA PRO A 225 -16.86 7.43 -1.93
C PRO A 225 -18.12 7.56 -1.05
N ASP A 226 -18.36 8.77 -0.54
CA ASP A 226 -19.53 9.19 0.22
C ASP A 226 -20.79 9.37 -0.66
N THR A 227 -20.63 9.63 -1.97
CA THR A 227 -21.76 9.87 -2.90
C THR A 227 -21.62 9.10 -4.21
N ALA A 228 -22.70 9.04 -4.99
CA ALA A 228 -22.73 8.35 -6.28
C ALA A 228 -21.98 9.10 -7.41
N GLU A 229 -21.72 10.40 -7.22
CA GLU A 229 -21.08 11.29 -8.18
C GLU A 229 -19.57 11.39 -7.98
N GLN A 230 -19.06 10.95 -6.82
CA GLN A 230 -17.64 10.95 -6.53
C GLN A 230 -16.92 9.86 -7.33
N LEU A 231 -15.74 10.21 -7.84
CA LEU A 231 -15.00 9.36 -8.78
C LEU A 231 -14.01 8.47 -8.03
N ILE A 232 -13.90 7.23 -8.48
CA ILE A 232 -12.80 6.30 -8.21
C ILE A 232 -12.27 5.88 -9.57
N LYS A 233 -11.54 6.79 -10.21
CA LYS A 233 -11.18 6.72 -11.62
C LYS A 233 -9.68 6.94 -11.79
N ASP A 234 -9.09 6.11 -12.64
CA ASP A 234 -7.69 6.12 -13.03
C ASP A 234 -6.77 5.99 -11.80
N VAL A 235 -7.08 4.99 -10.97
CA VAL A 235 -6.35 4.68 -9.73
C VAL A 235 -5.32 3.58 -9.99
N VAL A 236 -4.05 3.86 -9.67
CA VAL A 236 -2.95 2.91 -9.71
C VAL A 236 -2.29 2.84 -8.34
N ILE A 237 -2.23 1.64 -7.77
CA ILE A 237 -1.58 1.36 -6.50
C ILE A 237 -0.53 0.28 -6.75
N ARG A 238 0.75 0.56 -6.54
CA ARG A 238 1.82 -0.36 -6.92
C ARG A 238 2.99 -0.42 -5.97
N ASP A 239 3.63 -1.59 -5.91
CA ASP A 239 4.86 -1.75 -5.13
C ASP A 239 4.66 -1.41 -3.63
N CYS A 240 3.45 -1.67 -3.12
CA CYS A 240 3.01 -1.33 -1.76
C CYS A 240 2.95 -2.54 -0.82
N VAL A 241 3.00 -2.24 0.49
CA VAL A 241 2.91 -3.21 1.58
C VAL A 241 1.73 -2.86 2.48
N PHE A 242 0.88 -3.85 2.75
CA PHE A 242 -0.23 -3.75 3.70
C PHE A 242 -0.05 -4.83 4.77
N ALA A 243 0.14 -4.46 6.03
CA ALA A 243 0.46 -5.43 7.08
C ALA A 243 0.05 -4.98 8.48
N GLY A 244 -0.42 -5.92 9.30
CA GLY A 244 -0.77 -5.64 10.70
C GLY A 244 -2.03 -4.79 10.87
N ASN A 245 -2.82 -4.59 9.82
CA ASN A 245 -4.10 -3.88 9.90
C ASN A 245 -5.17 -4.78 10.52
N ARG A 246 -6.02 -4.21 11.36
CA ARG A 246 -6.91 -5.01 12.23
C ARG A 246 -7.99 -5.75 11.46
N THR A 247 -8.62 -5.11 10.47
CA THR A 247 -9.78 -5.69 9.76
C THR A 247 -9.45 -6.03 8.31
N TYR A 248 -8.91 -5.07 7.54
CA TYR A 248 -8.60 -5.25 6.12
C TYR A 248 -7.22 -4.75 5.74
N SER A 249 -6.53 -5.50 4.88
CA SER A 249 -5.32 -4.97 4.25
C SER A 249 -5.72 -4.03 3.12
N PHE A 250 -6.75 -4.39 2.36
CA PHE A 250 -7.27 -3.60 1.25
C PHE A 250 -8.79 -3.65 1.18
N GLU A 251 -9.45 -2.49 1.29
CA GLU A 251 -10.90 -2.36 1.18
C GLU A 251 -11.31 -1.47 0.00
N ILE A 252 -12.34 -1.93 -0.72
CA ILE A 252 -13.04 -1.15 -1.73
C ILE A 252 -14.52 -1.13 -1.35
N ASN A 253 -14.99 0.01 -0.86
CA ASN A 253 -16.35 0.20 -0.37
C ASN A 253 -17.11 1.22 -1.24
N LEU A 254 -17.66 0.75 -2.35
CA LEU A 254 -18.44 1.57 -3.28
C LEU A 254 -19.95 1.55 -2.96
N MET A 255 -20.34 1.33 -1.70
CA MET A 255 -21.77 1.17 -1.32
C MET A 255 -22.66 2.37 -1.70
N ARG A 256 -22.05 3.55 -1.89
CA ARG A 256 -22.72 4.78 -2.32
C ARG A 256 -22.92 4.89 -3.83
N TYR A 257 -22.25 4.05 -4.63
CA TYR A 257 -22.43 4.03 -6.09
C TYR A 257 -23.83 3.55 -6.49
N ARG A 258 -24.23 3.98 -7.67
CA ARG A 258 -25.52 3.72 -8.32
C ARG A 258 -25.30 3.37 -9.80
N PRO A 259 -26.31 2.87 -10.53
CA PRO A 259 -26.15 2.53 -11.95
C PRO A 259 -25.66 3.68 -12.85
N HIS A 260 -25.90 4.94 -12.46
CA HIS A 260 -25.44 6.13 -13.18
C HIS A 260 -24.08 6.67 -12.69
N SER A 261 -23.47 6.04 -11.68
CA SER A 261 -22.12 6.40 -11.23
C SER A 261 -21.12 6.19 -12.37
N THR A 262 -20.06 6.99 -12.36
CA THR A 262 -18.95 6.75 -13.29
C THR A 262 -18.32 5.39 -12.95
N PRO A 263 -18.04 4.53 -13.95
CA PRO A 263 -17.43 3.23 -13.69
C PRO A 263 -16.10 3.37 -12.94
N ALA A 264 -15.89 2.57 -11.90
CA ALA A 264 -14.64 2.58 -11.17
C ALA A 264 -13.50 1.99 -12.02
N SER A 265 -12.29 2.55 -11.94
CA SER A 265 -11.09 1.97 -12.58
C SER A 265 -9.91 1.95 -11.62
N VAL A 266 -9.56 0.74 -11.16
CA VAL A 266 -8.51 0.50 -10.17
C VAL A 266 -7.57 -0.61 -10.65
N LEU A 267 -6.27 -0.30 -10.70
CA LEU A 267 -5.19 -1.27 -10.87
C LEU A 267 -4.35 -1.31 -9.59
N VAL A 268 -4.25 -2.50 -8.99
CA VAL A 268 -3.36 -2.80 -7.87
C VAL A 268 -2.31 -3.78 -8.36
N GLU A 269 -1.03 -3.42 -8.36
CA GLU A 269 0.01 -4.27 -8.91
C GLU A 269 1.26 -4.42 -8.04
N ARG A 270 1.85 -5.62 -8.01
CA ARG A 270 3.08 -5.90 -7.24
C ARG A 270 2.97 -5.50 -5.77
N CYS A 271 1.85 -5.81 -5.14
CA CYS A 271 1.61 -5.51 -3.73
C CYS A 271 1.67 -6.77 -2.87
N TYR A 272 2.19 -6.61 -1.65
CA TYR A 272 2.03 -7.59 -0.58
C TYR A 272 0.88 -7.17 0.33
N MET A 273 -0.04 -8.09 0.61
CA MET A 273 -1.15 -7.88 1.54
C MET A 273 -1.15 -9.00 2.57
N GLY A 274 -0.92 -8.62 3.82
CA GLY A 274 -0.76 -9.56 4.92
C GLY A 274 -2.06 -9.85 5.69
N PRO A 275 -1.95 -10.72 6.71
CA PRO A 275 -3.09 -11.19 7.48
C PRO A 275 -3.77 -10.08 8.28
N THR A 276 -5.07 -10.22 8.43
CA THR A 276 -5.98 -9.37 9.21
C THR A 276 -6.96 -10.18 10.07
N GLY A 277 -7.78 -9.50 10.87
CA GLY A 277 -8.81 -10.12 11.70
C GLY A 277 -10.11 -10.50 10.96
N ASP A 278 -10.30 -10.03 9.72
CA ASP A 278 -11.45 -10.40 8.88
C ASP A 278 -10.97 -10.92 7.51
N ALA A 279 -10.83 -10.04 6.51
CA ALA A 279 -10.37 -10.39 5.18
C ALA A 279 -9.10 -9.63 4.77
N VAL A 280 -8.20 -10.26 4.00
CA VAL A 280 -7.05 -9.55 3.42
C VAL A 280 -7.55 -8.50 2.41
N VAL A 281 -8.45 -8.91 1.51
CA VAL A 281 -9.09 -8.05 0.52
C VAL A 281 -10.61 -8.09 0.67
N HIS A 282 -11.23 -6.92 0.75
CA HIS A 282 -12.67 -6.74 0.78
C HIS A 282 -13.11 -5.87 -0.41
N VAL A 283 -14.09 -6.35 -1.18
CA VAL A 283 -14.69 -5.57 -2.28
C VAL A 283 -16.20 -5.59 -2.13
N GLN A 284 -16.79 -4.40 -2.06
CA GLN A 284 -18.21 -4.18 -1.93
C GLN A 284 -18.68 -3.09 -2.93
N PRO A 285 -19.42 -3.44 -3.99
CA PRO A 285 -20.06 -2.54 -4.92
C PRO A 285 -21.36 -1.96 -4.34
N GLY A 286 -21.95 -0.99 -5.07
CA GLY A 286 -23.13 -0.22 -4.68
C GLY A 286 -24.31 -1.05 -4.15
N ALA A 287 -24.96 -0.53 -3.11
CA ALA A 287 -26.06 -1.20 -2.39
C ALA A 287 -27.41 -1.21 -3.14
N GLN A 288 -27.57 -0.43 -4.21
CA GLN A 288 -28.85 -0.18 -4.89
C GLN A 288 -28.68 -0.11 -6.41
N GLY A 289 -28.30 -1.24 -7.01
CA GLY A 289 -28.06 -1.39 -8.45
C GLY A 289 -26.57 -1.39 -8.81
N PRO A 290 -26.18 -2.01 -9.95
CA PRO A 290 -24.78 -2.32 -10.20
C PRO A 290 -23.96 -1.06 -10.42
N ALA A 291 -23.05 -0.79 -9.49
CA ALA A 291 -21.84 -0.04 -9.80
C ALA A 291 -21.07 -0.83 -10.87
N SER A 292 -20.69 -0.19 -11.97
CA SER A 292 -19.88 -0.80 -13.02
C SER A 292 -18.40 -0.41 -12.87
N GLY A 293 -17.53 -1.04 -13.66
CA GLY A 293 -16.10 -0.75 -13.67
C GLY A 293 -15.23 -2.00 -13.48
N SER A 294 -13.96 -1.79 -13.19
CA SER A 294 -12.97 -2.85 -13.03
C SER A 294 -12.05 -2.59 -11.85
N VAL A 295 -11.84 -3.63 -11.06
CA VAL A 295 -10.76 -3.72 -10.08
C VAL A 295 -9.85 -4.87 -10.49
N VAL A 296 -8.58 -4.57 -10.74
CA VAL A 296 -7.58 -5.56 -11.15
C VAL A 296 -6.49 -5.64 -10.09
N PHE A 297 -6.29 -6.83 -9.52
CA PHE A 297 -5.12 -7.17 -8.73
C PHE A 297 -4.16 -7.95 -9.61
N ARG A 298 -2.92 -7.47 -9.74
CA ARG A 298 -1.93 -8.04 -10.65
C ARG A 298 -0.60 -8.29 -9.98
N ASP A 299 -0.01 -9.47 -10.16
CA ASP A 299 1.32 -9.80 -9.62
C ASP A 299 1.41 -9.56 -8.09
N CYS A 300 0.29 -9.73 -7.37
CA CYS A 300 0.18 -9.51 -5.93
C CYS A 300 0.33 -10.81 -5.15
N VAL A 301 0.67 -10.69 -3.87
CA VAL A 301 0.66 -11.80 -2.91
C VAL A 301 -0.31 -11.46 -1.79
N PHE A 302 -1.32 -12.31 -1.62
CA PHE A 302 -2.26 -12.28 -0.51
C PHE A 302 -1.85 -13.37 0.48
N ASP A 303 -1.24 -12.95 1.58
CA ASP A 303 -0.95 -13.82 2.70
C ASP A 303 -2.07 -13.72 3.72
N ALA A 304 -2.88 -14.77 3.75
CA ALA A 304 -4.01 -14.84 4.64
C ALA A 304 -3.63 -15.22 6.06
N GLY A 305 -2.49 -15.89 6.31
CA GLY A 305 -2.15 -16.43 7.62
C GLY A 305 -3.37 -17.07 8.32
N ASP A 306 -3.76 -16.50 9.47
CA ASP A 306 -4.91 -16.92 10.27
C ASP A 306 -6.20 -16.09 10.04
N SER A 307 -6.24 -15.25 9.00
CA SER A 307 -7.43 -14.45 8.67
C SER A 307 -8.66 -15.30 8.38
N ALA A 308 -9.81 -14.82 8.87
CA ALA A 308 -11.12 -15.46 8.69
C ALA A 308 -11.58 -15.53 7.23
N GLY A 309 -11.02 -14.69 6.35
CA GLY A 309 -11.15 -14.73 4.91
C GLY A 309 -9.87 -14.23 4.23
N THR A 310 -9.64 -14.65 2.98
CA THR A 310 -8.57 -14.02 2.17
C THR A 310 -9.17 -12.94 1.29
N VAL A 311 -10.17 -13.31 0.48
CA VAL A 311 -10.91 -12.36 -0.37
C VAL A 311 -12.40 -12.51 -0.10
N ASN A 312 -13.04 -11.40 0.27
CA ASN A 312 -14.49 -11.29 0.35
C ASN A 312 -15.01 -10.33 -0.74
N LEU A 313 -15.85 -10.85 -1.63
CA LEU A 313 -16.50 -10.11 -2.71
C LEU A 313 -18.00 -10.10 -2.45
N TYR A 314 -18.60 -8.95 -2.22
CA TYR A 314 -20.04 -8.86 -1.91
C TYR A 314 -20.81 -8.32 -3.10
N GLY A 315 -21.86 -8.97 -3.58
CA GLY A 315 -22.83 -8.37 -4.51
C GLY A 315 -22.26 -7.89 -5.85
N LEU A 316 -21.24 -8.55 -6.40
CA LEU A 316 -20.77 -8.27 -7.77
C LEU A 316 -21.76 -8.86 -8.77
N ARG A 317 -22.62 -8.04 -9.37
CA ARG A 317 -23.62 -8.52 -10.34
C ARG A 317 -22.96 -9.22 -11.53
N GLY A 318 -23.50 -10.38 -11.88
CA GLY A 318 -22.88 -11.39 -12.76
C GLY A 318 -22.31 -10.88 -14.10
N TYR A 319 -22.97 -9.98 -14.82
CA TYR A 319 -22.56 -9.64 -16.20
C TYR A 319 -22.37 -8.15 -16.49
N ASP A 320 -23.07 -7.26 -15.77
CA ASP A 320 -23.07 -5.82 -16.03
C ASP A 320 -22.69 -4.98 -14.79
N GLY A 321 -22.13 -5.62 -13.77
CA GLY A 321 -21.58 -4.97 -12.58
C GLY A 321 -20.06 -4.78 -12.62
N LEU A 322 -19.54 -4.30 -11.49
CA LEU A 322 -18.11 -4.23 -11.21
C LEU A 322 -17.48 -5.62 -11.38
N ARG A 323 -16.40 -5.69 -12.16
CA ARG A 323 -15.62 -6.92 -12.32
C ARG A 323 -14.38 -6.89 -11.44
N ALA A 324 -14.23 -7.89 -10.57
CA ALA A 324 -12.98 -8.16 -9.87
C ALA A 324 -12.12 -9.12 -10.71
N THR A 325 -10.88 -8.76 -11.00
CA THR A 325 -9.95 -9.60 -11.75
C THR A 325 -8.68 -9.82 -10.93
N PHE A 326 -8.30 -11.08 -10.78
CA PHE A 326 -7.04 -11.49 -10.17
C PHE A 326 -6.14 -12.05 -11.27
N ASP A 327 -5.04 -11.37 -11.55
CA ASP A 327 -4.10 -11.68 -12.63
C ASP A 327 -2.72 -11.98 -12.03
N ARG A 328 -2.32 -13.26 -12.01
CA ARG A 328 -1.08 -13.72 -11.38
C ARG A 328 -0.99 -13.35 -9.90
N VAL A 329 -2.09 -13.56 -9.18
CA VAL A 329 -2.16 -13.37 -7.73
C VAL A 329 -1.81 -14.68 -7.02
N ALA A 330 -0.94 -14.58 -6.02
CA ALA A 330 -0.63 -15.68 -5.13
C ALA A 330 -1.51 -15.63 -3.88
N PHE A 331 -2.23 -16.72 -3.63
CA PHE A 331 -2.99 -16.97 -2.41
C PHE A 331 -2.17 -17.91 -1.53
N THR A 332 -1.74 -17.42 -0.37
CA THR A 332 -1.00 -18.23 0.61
C THR A 332 -1.63 -18.12 1.98
N ALA A 333 -1.50 -19.19 2.77
CA ALA A 333 -1.91 -19.24 4.16
C ALA A 333 -0.92 -20.15 4.90
N LEU A 334 0.15 -19.56 5.42
CA LEU A 334 1.16 -20.30 6.18
C LEU A 334 0.64 -20.52 7.60
N ARG A 335 0.09 -21.71 7.85
CA ARG A 335 -0.43 -22.11 9.16
C ARG A 335 -0.17 -23.59 9.43
N ASP A 336 -0.20 -23.98 10.71
CA ASP A 336 0.11 -25.36 11.14
C ASP A 336 -0.97 -26.38 10.77
N THR A 337 -2.21 -25.94 10.60
CA THR A 337 -3.36 -26.81 10.31
C THR A 337 -3.97 -26.52 8.94
N PRO A 338 -4.44 -27.52 8.19
CA PRO A 338 -5.04 -27.28 6.88
C PRO A 338 -6.18 -26.27 6.92
N ARG A 339 -6.18 -25.38 5.91
CA ARG A 339 -7.31 -24.62 5.36
C ARG A 339 -8.69 -25.29 5.45
N THR A 340 -9.78 -24.73 6.00
CA THR A 340 -11.12 -25.30 5.69
C THR A 340 -12.06 -24.27 5.08
N ASP A 341 -11.90 -23.01 5.49
CA ASP A 341 -12.62 -21.90 4.89
C ASP A 341 -11.98 -21.50 3.54
N PRO A 342 -12.79 -21.20 2.51
CA PRO A 342 -12.29 -20.90 1.18
C PRO A 342 -11.42 -19.64 1.15
N PHE A 343 -10.47 -19.60 0.21
CA PHE A 343 -9.68 -18.39 -0.06
C PHE A 343 -10.57 -17.26 -0.58
N VAL A 344 -11.54 -17.58 -1.44
CA VAL A 344 -12.45 -16.58 -2.03
C VAL A 344 -13.88 -16.87 -1.59
N LYS A 345 -14.53 -15.89 -0.96
CA LYS A 345 -15.95 -15.91 -0.66
C LYS A 345 -16.64 -14.89 -1.54
N VAL A 346 -17.57 -15.34 -2.38
CA VAL A 346 -18.39 -14.46 -3.20
C VAL A 346 -19.80 -14.47 -2.63
N TRP A 347 -20.25 -13.34 -2.12
CA TRP A 347 -21.57 -13.19 -1.53
C TRP A 347 -22.56 -12.63 -2.54
N SER A 348 -23.80 -13.12 -2.53
CA SER A 348 -24.88 -12.58 -3.35
C SER A 348 -25.30 -11.16 -2.95
N GLY A 349 -24.80 -10.66 -1.82
CA GLY A 349 -25.00 -9.31 -1.30
C GLY A 349 -25.07 -9.30 0.23
N LEU A 350 -24.86 -8.15 0.84
CA LEU A 350 -24.96 -7.97 2.31
C LEU A 350 -26.33 -7.40 2.73
N VAL A 351 -26.74 -6.31 2.07
CA VAL A 351 -27.99 -5.59 2.38
C VAL A 351 -29.10 -5.93 1.39
N THR A 352 -28.75 -6.12 0.13
CA THR A 352 -29.68 -6.51 -0.94
C THR A 352 -29.10 -7.72 -1.64
N VAL A 353 -29.85 -8.82 -1.63
CA VAL A 353 -29.48 -10.05 -2.34
C VAL A 353 -29.76 -9.83 -3.83
N LEU A 354 -28.73 -9.97 -4.66
CA LEU A 354 -28.85 -9.89 -6.11
C LEU A 354 -29.36 -11.22 -6.67
N PRO A 355 -30.18 -11.22 -7.74
CA PRO A 355 -30.58 -12.46 -8.41
C PRO A 355 -29.42 -13.18 -9.09
N GLU A 356 -28.37 -12.46 -9.46
CA GLU A 356 -27.14 -12.98 -10.05
C GLU A 356 -25.92 -12.29 -9.44
N TYR A 357 -24.87 -13.05 -9.13
CA TYR A 357 -23.64 -12.53 -8.50
C TYR A 357 -22.42 -13.35 -8.93
N GLY A 358 -21.20 -12.81 -8.82
CA GLY A 358 -19.99 -13.51 -9.23
C GLY A 358 -19.02 -12.57 -9.93
N ASN A 359 -19.19 -12.35 -11.24
CA ASN A 359 -18.39 -11.45 -12.10
C ASN A 359 -16.92 -11.32 -11.69
N THR A 360 -16.27 -12.47 -11.53
CA THR A 360 -14.91 -12.58 -10.99
C THR A 360 -14.05 -13.38 -11.95
N GLY A 361 -12.90 -12.82 -12.32
CA GLY A 361 -11.94 -13.46 -13.20
C GLY A 361 -10.65 -13.85 -12.48
N PHE A 362 -10.10 -15.01 -12.84
CA PHE A 362 -8.78 -15.45 -12.41
C PHE A 362 -7.92 -15.74 -13.64
N THR A 363 -6.68 -15.24 -13.67
CA THR A 363 -5.74 -15.51 -14.76
C THR A 363 -4.43 -15.91 -14.15
N ASP A 364 -4.08 -17.18 -14.29
CA ASP A 364 -2.84 -17.75 -13.76
C ASP A 364 -2.61 -17.39 -12.29
N CYS A 365 -3.63 -17.52 -11.45
CA CYS A 365 -3.43 -17.35 -10.01
C CYS A 365 -2.79 -18.60 -9.42
N VAL A 366 -2.07 -18.46 -8.31
CA VAL A 366 -1.37 -19.57 -7.65
C VAL A 366 -1.85 -19.75 -6.22
N VAL A 367 -2.16 -20.97 -5.81
CA VAL A 367 -2.59 -21.35 -4.47
C VAL A 367 -1.48 -22.15 -3.81
N LEU A 368 -0.83 -21.53 -2.83
CA LEU A 368 0.35 -22.04 -2.13
C LEU A 368 0.04 -22.53 -0.71
N GLY A 369 -1.24 -22.65 -0.36
CA GLY A 369 -1.72 -23.13 0.93
C GLY A 369 -2.40 -24.49 0.86
N ASP A 370 -2.36 -25.21 1.99
CA ASP A 370 -3.11 -26.44 2.17
C ASP A 370 -4.57 -26.12 2.45
N LEU A 371 -5.48 -26.67 1.64
CA LEU A 371 -6.92 -26.47 1.76
C LEU A 371 -7.66 -27.81 1.71
N ASP A 372 -8.41 -28.09 2.77
CA ASP A 372 -9.32 -29.21 2.93
C ASP A 372 -10.76 -28.69 2.71
N GLY A 373 -10.98 -28.10 1.55
CA GLY A 373 -12.23 -27.42 1.18
C GLY A 373 -12.12 -26.75 -0.19
N PRO A 374 -13.15 -25.99 -0.60
CA PRO A 374 -13.15 -25.31 -1.88
C PRO A 374 -12.23 -24.11 -1.92
N PHE A 375 -11.64 -23.83 -3.09
CA PHE A 375 -10.89 -22.59 -3.30
C PHE A 375 -11.82 -21.38 -3.20
N LEU A 376 -12.98 -21.48 -3.86
CA LEU A 376 -14.01 -20.44 -3.91
C LEU A 376 -15.33 -21.01 -3.42
N ALA A 377 -16.05 -20.23 -2.60
CA ALA A 377 -17.42 -20.55 -2.28
C ALA A 377 -18.38 -19.39 -2.55
N GLY A 378 -19.53 -19.74 -3.13
CA GLY A 378 -20.69 -18.88 -3.26
C GLY A 378 -21.46 -18.84 -1.94
N MET A 379 -21.70 -17.63 -1.44
CA MET A 379 -22.39 -17.35 -0.19
C MET A 379 -23.73 -16.71 -0.51
N GLU A 380 -24.80 -17.49 -0.40
CA GLU A 380 -26.12 -17.13 -0.91
C GLU A 380 -27.04 -16.62 0.20
N GLY A 381 -27.70 -15.50 -0.05
CA GLY A 381 -28.82 -15.02 0.74
C GLY A 381 -30.15 -15.64 0.30
N ALA A 382 -31.22 -15.33 1.02
CA ALA A 382 -32.57 -15.77 0.66
C ALA A 382 -33.00 -15.28 -0.73
N GLY A 383 -33.71 -16.11 -1.49
CA GLY A 383 -34.20 -15.79 -2.85
C GLY A 383 -33.49 -16.51 -4.00
N ASP A 384 -32.74 -17.58 -3.69
CA ASP A 384 -32.08 -18.48 -4.64
C ASP A 384 -31.24 -17.78 -5.72
N PRO A 385 -30.28 -16.93 -5.32
CA PRO A 385 -29.44 -16.19 -6.25
C PRO A 385 -28.50 -17.14 -7.03
N MET A 386 -28.21 -16.79 -8.28
CA MET A 386 -27.36 -17.59 -9.16
C MET A 386 -25.92 -17.08 -9.19
N LEU A 387 -24.97 -17.96 -8.85
CA LEU A 387 -23.53 -17.69 -9.05
C LEU A 387 -23.23 -17.67 -10.56
N SER A 388 -22.67 -16.58 -11.06
CA SER A 388 -22.54 -16.29 -12.49
C SER A 388 -21.20 -15.66 -12.86
N ASN A 389 -20.65 -16.03 -14.01
CA ASN A 389 -19.45 -15.41 -14.61
C ASN A 389 -18.24 -15.44 -13.65
N VAL A 390 -17.94 -16.64 -13.14
CA VAL A 390 -16.75 -16.91 -12.32
C VAL A 390 -15.85 -17.83 -13.12
N THR A 391 -14.82 -17.25 -13.75
CA THR A 391 -14.02 -17.97 -14.74
C THR A 391 -12.53 -17.77 -14.54
N GLY A 392 -11.72 -18.76 -14.91
CA GLY A 392 -10.29 -18.56 -14.91
C GLY A 392 -9.43 -19.80 -14.80
N THR A 393 -8.13 -19.55 -14.63
CA THR A 393 -7.12 -20.59 -14.42
C THR A 393 -6.42 -20.38 -13.09
N LEU A 394 -6.28 -21.48 -12.35
CA LEU A 394 -5.59 -21.55 -11.07
C LEU A 394 -4.50 -22.62 -11.13
N TRP A 395 -3.41 -22.38 -10.43
CA TRP A 395 -2.33 -23.33 -10.21
C TRP A 395 -2.27 -23.66 -8.73
N ALA A 396 -2.30 -24.92 -8.35
CA ALA A 396 -2.30 -25.31 -6.93
C ALA A 396 -1.27 -26.39 -6.63
N ILE A 397 -0.57 -26.27 -5.51
CA ILE A 397 0.31 -27.34 -4.99
C ILE A 397 -0.53 -28.59 -4.70
N ARG A 398 -1.72 -28.38 -4.11
CA ARG A 398 -2.74 -29.39 -3.90
C ARG A 398 -4.05 -28.91 -4.53
N PRO A 399 -4.48 -29.49 -5.65
CA PRO A 399 -5.77 -29.14 -6.25
C PRO A 399 -6.92 -29.37 -5.25
N GLN A 400 -7.69 -28.30 -5.02
CA GLN A 400 -8.86 -28.30 -4.15
C GLN A 400 -10.00 -29.12 -4.76
N GLN A 401 -10.81 -29.79 -3.94
CA GLN A 401 -12.03 -30.49 -4.38
C GLN A 401 -13.15 -30.39 -3.33
N PRO A 402 -14.36 -29.91 -3.70
CA PRO A 402 -14.68 -29.27 -4.99
C PRO A 402 -13.87 -27.97 -5.17
N ILE A 403 -13.61 -27.51 -6.39
CA ILE A 403 -12.87 -26.25 -6.61
C ILE A 403 -13.74 -25.05 -6.23
N VAL A 404 -14.99 -25.09 -6.69
CA VAL A 404 -16.05 -24.13 -6.37
C VAL A 404 -17.16 -24.86 -5.63
N GLU A 405 -17.63 -24.28 -4.53
CA GLU A 405 -18.81 -24.75 -3.80
C GLU A 405 -19.88 -23.67 -3.78
N THR A 406 -21.12 -24.00 -4.12
CA THR A 406 -22.27 -23.08 -4.03
C THR A 406 -23.53 -23.90 -3.75
N THR A 407 -24.48 -23.34 -3.02
CA THR A 407 -25.71 -24.06 -2.62
C THR A 407 -26.84 -23.95 -3.65
N GLY A 408 -26.76 -22.98 -4.55
CA GLY A 408 -27.78 -22.59 -5.50
C GLY A 408 -27.34 -22.83 -6.95
N ALA A 409 -28.00 -22.15 -7.88
CA ALA A 409 -27.73 -22.31 -9.31
C ALA A 409 -26.38 -21.66 -9.68
N ALA A 410 -25.71 -22.24 -10.68
CA ALA A 410 -24.48 -21.71 -11.25
C ALA A 410 -24.57 -21.60 -12.78
N GLN A 411 -24.07 -20.52 -13.35
CA GLN A 411 -23.96 -20.29 -14.80
C GLN A 411 -22.59 -19.70 -15.14
N ASP A 412 -21.92 -20.21 -16.18
CA ASP A 412 -20.59 -19.70 -16.58
C ASP A 412 -19.60 -19.67 -15.41
N VAL A 413 -19.61 -20.75 -14.62
CA VAL A 413 -18.70 -20.99 -13.50
C VAL A 413 -17.74 -22.09 -13.90
N ASP A 414 -16.51 -21.70 -14.27
CA ASP A 414 -15.49 -22.62 -14.76
C ASP A 414 -14.09 -22.16 -14.32
N LEU A 415 -13.53 -22.88 -13.33
CA LEU A 415 -12.17 -22.66 -12.85
C LEU A 415 -11.33 -23.89 -13.20
N ASP A 416 -10.42 -23.72 -14.16
CA ASP A 416 -9.42 -24.72 -14.53
C ASP A 416 -8.30 -24.73 -13.49
N VAL A 417 -8.31 -25.73 -12.60
CA VAL A 417 -7.24 -25.93 -11.60
C VAL A 417 -6.21 -26.91 -12.12
N ARG A 418 -5.00 -26.40 -12.30
CA ARG A 418 -3.83 -27.16 -12.74
C ARG A 418 -2.92 -27.47 -11.56
N PRO A 419 -2.41 -28.69 -11.44
CA PRO A 419 -1.45 -29.02 -10.41
C PRO A 419 -0.10 -28.33 -10.68
N ILE A 420 0.58 -27.91 -9.62
CA ILE A 420 1.99 -27.50 -9.67
C ILE A 420 2.84 -28.75 -9.41
N SER A 421 3.60 -29.19 -10.41
CA SER A 421 4.45 -30.37 -10.29
C SER A 421 5.83 -30.03 -9.73
N GLY A 422 6.09 -30.44 -8.49
CA GLY A 422 7.39 -30.29 -7.86
C GLY A 422 7.73 -28.84 -7.47
N ALA A 423 8.93 -28.63 -6.95
CA ALA A 423 9.38 -27.31 -6.53
C ALA A 423 10.23 -26.64 -7.62
N ALA A 424 9.95 -25.37 -7.91
CA ALA A 424 10.75 -24.56 -8.81
C ALA A 424 12.06 -24.15 -8.12
N THR A 425 13.19 -24.45 -8.73
CA THR A 425 14.48 -23.98 -8.24
C THR A 425 14.77 -22.58 -8.77
N VAL A 426 15.21 -21.64 -7.93
CA VAL A 426 15.53 -20.26 -8.31
C VAL A 426 16.92 -19.85 -7.86
N VAL A 427 17.48 -18.85 -8.56
CA VAL A 427 18.70 -18.13 -8.18
C VAL A 427 18.42 -16.63 -8.17
N VAL A 428 19.09 -15.90 -7.28
CA VAL A 428 19.05 -14.44 -7.22
C VAL A 428 20.39 -13.84 -7.61
N THR A 429 20.37 -12.77 -8.39
CA THR A 429 21.56 -12.04 -8.85
C THR A 429 21.27 -10.54 -8.89
N SER A 430 22.32 -9.72 -8.92
CA SER A 430 22.20 -8.30 -9.26
C SER A 430 23.20 -7.91 -10.33
N ASP A 431 22.83 -6.96 -11.18
CA ASP A 431 23.67 -6.42 -12.25
C ASP A 431 24.85 -5.59 -11.73
N ARG A 432 24.74 -5.03 -10.52
CA ARG A 432 25.79 -4.23 -9.87
C ARG A 432 25.73 -4.38 -8.36
N ARG A 433 26.82 -4.02 -7.66
CA ARG A 433 26.89 -4.04 -6.19
C ARG A 433 26.74 -2.66 -5.55
N TRP A 434 26.81 -1.60 -6.35
CA TRP A 434 26.71 -0.22 -5.88
C TRP A 434 25.75 0.56 -6.78
N VAL A 435 24.90 1.38 -6.16
CA VAL A 435 23.85 2.16 -6.82
C VAL A 435 23.95 3.60 -6.37
N ARG A 436 24.33 4.48 -7.30
CA ARG A 436 24.39 5.92 -7.02
C ARG A 436 23.00 6.50 -6.84
N ALA A 437 22.92 7.60 -6.09
CA ALA A 437 21.70 8.43 -6.03
C ALA A 437 21.16 8.72 -7.44
N GLY A 438 19.86 8.50 -7.65
CA GLY A 438 19.20 8.67 -8.94
C GLY A 438 19.35 7.51 -9.92
N GLU A 439 20.32 6.61 -9.72
CA GLU A 439 20.49 5.39 -10.50
C GLU A 439 19.61 4.24 -9.96
N ALA A 440 19.52 3.16 -10.74
CA ALA A 440 18.87 1.92 -10.33
C ALA A 440 19.77 0.70 -10.60
N ALA A 441 19.76 -0.26 -9.68
CA ALA A 441 20.18 -1.63 -9.94
C ALA A 441 18.97 -2.50 -10.28
N THR A 442 19.23 -3.61 -10.96
CA THR A 442 18.25 -4.66 -11.18
C THR A 442 18.65 -5.90 -10.41
N VAL A 443 17.86 -6.26 -9.40
CA VAL A 443 17.93 -7.59 -8.80
C VAL A 443 17.08 -8.52 -9.66
N THR A 444 17.66 -9.62 -10.14
CA THR A 444 16.97 -10.60 -10.98
C THR A 444 16.82 -11.91 -10.22
N VAL A 445 15.59 -12.39 -10.11
CA VAL A 445 15.31 -13.77 -9.67
C VAL A 445 14.98 -14.61 -10.90
N ARG A 446 15.70 -15.72 -11.08
CA ARG A 446 15.58 -16.59 -12.26
C ARG A 446 15.31 -18.03 -11.87
N ARG A 447 14.31 -18.65 -12.50
CA ARG A 447 14.02 -20.09 -12.41
C ARG A 447 15.08 -20.90 -13.16
N LEU A 448 15.53 -21.99 -12.54
CA LEU A 448 16.35 -23.04 -13.15
C LEU A 448 15.43 -24.19 -13.58
N GLY A 449 15.56 -24.66 -14.81
CA GLY A 449 14.71 -25.70 -15.41
C GLY A 449 13.79 -25.18 -16.51
N ASP A 450 13.07 -26.11 -17.16
CA ASP A 450 12.30 -25.82 -18.38
C ASP A 450 10.78 -25.82 -18.18
N ASP A 451 10.30 -26.23 -16.99
CA ASP A 451 8.91 -26.01 -16.63
C ASP A 451 8.70 -24.51 -16.38
N LEU A 452 7.93 -23.87 -17.25
CA LEU A 452 7.54 -22.46 -17.19
C LEU A 452 6.01 -22.32 -17.24
N ALA A 453 5.26 -23.41 -17.07
CA ALA A 453 3.82 -23.38 -17.32
C ALA A 453 3.09 -22.59 -16.22
N ALA A 454 3.43 -22.83 -14.95
CA ALA A 454 2.87 -22.12 -13.82
C ALA A 454 3.60 -20.80 -13.52
N PRO A 455 2.90 -19.76 -13.05
CA PRO A 455 3.54 -18.60 -12.43
C PRO A 455 4.28 -18.99 -11.16
N LEU A 456 5.27 -18.19 -10.77
CA LEU A 456 6.02 -18.39 -9.53
C LEU A 456 6.03 -17.12 -8.70
N ALA A 457 5.31 -17.15 -7.58
CA ALA A 457 5.39 -16.11 -6.57
C ALA A 457 6.63 -16.29 -5.71
N LEU A 458 7.22 -15.17 -5.32
CA LEU A 458 8.46 -15.09 -4.56
C LEU A 458 8.26 -14.11 -3.40
N HIS A 459 8.85 -14.43 -2.27
CA HIS A 459 8.97 -13.53 -1.13
C HIS A 459 10.45 -13.23 -0.87
N TYR A 460 10.76 -12.01 -0.44
CA TYR A 460 12.10 -11.63 0.00
C TYR A 460 12.05 -10.66 1.17
N ASP A 461 12.94 -10.88 2.13
CA ASP A 461 13.16 -9.95 3.23
C ASP A 461 14.18 -8.89 2.81
N LEU A 462 14.01 -7.70 3.37
CA LEU A 462 14.96 -6.60 3.26
C LEU A 462 15.70 -6.45 4.59
N SER A 463 17.01 -6.33 4.54
CA SER A 463 17.86 -6.08 5.72
C SER A 463 19.09 -5.25 5.35
N GLY A 464 19.92 -4.92 6.34
CA GLY A 464 21.06 -3.99 6.20
C GLY A 464 20.83 -2.72 7.00
N ASP A 465 21.63 -1.68 6.73
CA ASP A 465 21.54 -0.38 7.39
C ASP A 465 20.89 0.70 6.49
N ALA A 466 20.62 0.39 5.22
CA ALA A 466 19.85 1.26 4.33
C ALA A 466 18.42 1.43 4.88
N ARG A 467 17.99 2.69 5.00
CA ARG A 467 16.68 3.05 5.52
C ARG A 467 15.62 2.85 4.44
N HIS A 468 14.61 2.05 4.76
CA HIS A 468 13.51 1.72 3.85
C HIS A 468 12.75 2.96 3.42
N ARG A 469 12.45 3.07 2.11
CA ARG A 469 11.69 4.20 1.52
C ARG A 469 12.36 5.57 1.67
N VAL A 470 13.58 5.62 2.24
CA VAL A 470 14.39 6.84 2.40
C VAL A 470 15.60 6.77 1.48
N ASP A 471 16.45 5.75 1.65
CA ASP A 471 17.68 5.59 0.85
C ASP A 471 17.43 4.93 -0.52
N TYR A 472 16.28 4.29 -0.68
CA TYR A 472 15.83 3.66 -1.93
C TYR A 472 14.29 3.70 -2.01
N ASP A 473 13.76 3.56 -3.21
CA ASP A 473 12.30 3.46 -3.40
C ASP A 473 11.72 2.25 -2.69
N GLY A 474 10.47 2.39 -2.27
CA GLY A 474 9.75 1.33 -1.60
C GLY A 474 9.67 0.04 -2.39
N LEU A 475 10.11 -1.06 -1.77
CA LEU A 475 9.98 -2.40 -2.31
C LEU A 475 8.86 -3.16 -1.58
N PRO A 476 8.06 -3.96 -2.30
CA PRO A 476 6.91 -4.67 -1.71
C PRO A 476 7.30 -5.97 -0.99
N GLY A 477 8.56 -6.43 -1.11
CA GLY A 477 9.02 -7.70 -0.54
C GLY A 477 8.49 -8.95 -1.26
N VAL A 478 7.81 -8.76 -2.40
CA VAL A 478 7.29 -9.82 -3.25
C VAL A 478 7.59 -9.59 -4.72
N ALA A 479 7.61 -10.67 -5.49
CA ALA A 479 7.69 -10.63 -6.94
C ALA A 479 7.00 -11.85 -7.54
N VAL A 480 6.52 -11.74 -8.79
CA VAL A 480 5.91 -12.87 -9.51
C VAL A 480 6.61 -13.03 -10.86
N ILE A 481 7.07 -14.25 -11.15
CA ILE A 481 7.51 -14.64 -12.50
C ILE A 481 6.26 -15.12 -13.26
N PRO A 482 5.86 -14.46 -14.36
CA PRO A 482 4.71 -14.88 -15.14
C PRO A 482 4.87 -16.25 -15.81
N PRO A 483 3.77 -16.92 -16.19
CA PRO A 483 3.80 -18.10 -17.06
C PRO A 483 4.60 -17.82 -18.35
N GLY A 484 5.39 -18.79 -18.80
CA GLY A 484 6.28 -18.68 -19.96
C GLY A 484 7.55 -17.85 -19.74
N HIS A 485 7.69 -17.18 -18.59
CA HIS A 485 8.86 -16.37 -18.28
C HIS A 485 9.82 -17.11 -17.35
N ARG A 486 11.13 -16.90 -17.56
CA ARG A 486 12.20 -17.51 -16.74
C ARG A 486 12.63 -16.66 -15.56
N ALA A 487 12.33 -15.36 -15.57
CA ALA A 487 12.86 -14.43 -14.60
C ALA A 487 11.92 -13.24 -14.36
N VAL A 488 12.11 -12.59 -13.22
CA VAL A 488 11.51 -11.30 -12.85
C VAL A 488 12.60 -10.34 -12.39
N ALA A 489 12.43 -9.06 -12.73
CA ALA A 489 13.30 -7.97 -12.33
C ALA A 489 12.68 -7.19 -11.16
N ILE A 490 13.48 -6.95 -10.12
CA ILE A 490 13.15 -6.12 -8.97
C ILE A 490 14.05 -4.88 -9.08
N PRO A 491 13.51 -3.72 -9.51
CA PRO A 491 14.29 -2.50 -9.64
C PRO A 491 14.57 -1.92 -8.25
N VAL A 492 15.85 -1.69 -7.95
CA VAL A 492 16.29 -1.00 -6.73
C VAL A 492 16.78 0.38 -7.13
N ARG A 493 15.90 1.38 -7.05
CA ARG A 493 16.27 2.78 -7.32
C ARG A 493 16.80 3.42 -6.05
N ALA A 494 18.07 3.82 -6.05
CA ALA A 494 18.65 4.55 -4.94
C ALA A 494 18.19 6.02 -5.01
N ARG A 495 17.87 6.56 -3.84
CA ARG A 495 17.46 7.97 -3.71
C ARG A 495 18.66 8.82 -3.33
N ASP A 496 18.57 10.09 -3.69
CA ASP A 496 19.53 11.07 -3.19
C ASP A 496 19.19 11.40 -1.74
N THR A 497 19.98 10.88 -0.82
CA THR A 497 19.85 11.17 0.60
C THR A 497 21.05 11.96 1.08
N ALA A 498 20.86 12.78 2.11
CA ALA A 498 21.94 13.57 2.72
C ALA A 498 23.05 12.70 3.38
N ALA A 499 22.96 11.38 3.29
CA ALA A 499 23.93 10.46 3.85
C ALA A 499 25.29 10.60 3.15
N ALA A 500 26.34 10.81 3.95
CA ALA A 500 27.70 10.95 3.43
C ALA A 500 28.27 9.64 2.87
N ALA A 501 27.87 8.49 3.41
CA ALA A 501 28.41 7.17 3.06
C ALA A 501 27.30 6.22 2.56
N PRO A 502 27.60 5.35 1.56
CA PRO A 502 26.67 4.32 1.08
C PRO A 502 26.28 3.34 2.18
N ARG A 503 25.00 2.98 2.23
CA ARG A 503 24.43 1.98 3.15
C ARG A 503 24.13 0.67 2.44
N GLU A 504 24.28 -0.44 3.14
CA GLU A 504 23.98 -1.78 2.67
C GLU A 504 22.47 -2.06 2.70
N LEU A 505 21.98 -2.59 1.57
CA LEU A 505 20.65 -3.18 1.39
C LEU A 505 20.83 -4.63 0.94
N THR A 506 20.34 -5.56 1.73
CA THR A 506 20.36 -6.99 1.42
C THR A 506 18.95 -7.49 1.15
N LEU A 507 18.72 -8.03 -0.05
CA LEU A 507 17.51 -8.77 -0.41
C LEU A 507 17.77 -10.25 -0.19
N THR A 508 17.02 -10.88 0.72
CA THR A 508 17.13 -12.32 1.01
C THR A 508 15.87 -13.04 0.58
N LEU A 509 15.97 -13.95 -0.39
CA LEU A 509 14.85 -14.78 -0.82
C LEU A 509 14.35 -15.65 0.33
N ARG A 510 13.04 -15.66 0.52
CA ARG A 510 12.33 -16.57 1.42
C ARG A 510 11.52 -17.55 0.56
N PRO A 511 11.86 -18.85 0.60
CA PRO A 511 11.11 -19.84 -0.15
C PRO A 511 9.64 -19.85 0.28
N LEU A 512 8.75 -19.65 -0.68
CA LEU A 512 7.34 -20.03 -0.52
C LEU A 512 7.18 -21.53 -0.81
N PRO A 513 6.09 -22.18 -0.35
CA PRO A 513 5.78 -23.55 -0.75
C PRO A 513 5.94 -23.75 -2.26
N GLY A 514 6.61 -24.83 -2.66
CA GLY A 514 6.91 -25.09 -4.08
C GLY A 514 8.11 -24.31 -4.65
N THR A 515 8.92 -23.63 -3.83
CA THR A 515 10.16 -22.96 -4.26
C THR A 515 11.39 -23.51 -3.54
N ILE A 516 12.49 -23.71 -4.26
CA ILE A 516 13.81 -24.03 -3.72
C ILE A 516 14.79 -22.94 -4.15
N VAL A 517 15.63 -22.46 -3.24
CA VAL A 517 16.69 -21.49 -3.57
C VAL A 517 18.01 -22.23 -3.76
N ALA A 518 18.62 -22.10 -4.94
CA ALA A 518 19.92 -22.70 -5.25
C ALA A 518 21.06 -21.71 -5.04
N GLY A 519 22.14 -22.18 -4.41
CA GLY A 519 23.33 -21.37 -4.18
C GLY A 519 23.09 -20.32 -3.11
N ARG A 520 23.32 -19.04 -3.44
CA ARG A 520 23.12 -17.91 -2.52
C ARG A 520 21.64 -17.53 -2.51
N ASP A 521 21.12 -17.31 -1.31
CA ASP A 521 19.75 -16.85 -1.08
C ASP A 521 19.64 -15.32 -0.99
N ALA A 522 20.77 -14.61 -0.90
CA ALA A 522 20.79 -13.16 -0.76
C ALA A 522 21.70 -12.45 -1.77
N VAL A 523 21.32 -11.21 -2.09
CA VAL A 523 22.16 -10.21 -2.76
C VAL A 523 22.25 -8.96 -1.91
N THR A 524 23.46 -8.41 -1.79
CA THR A 524 23.73 -7.17 -1.06
C THR A 524 24.16 -6.09 -2.04
N LEU A 525 23.53 -4.93 -1.92
CA LEU A 525 23.77 -3.70 -2.67
C LEU A 525 24.21 -2.61 -1.70
N ARG A 526 25.08 -1.73 -2.13
CA ARG A 526 25.36 -0.46 -1.44
C ARG A 526 24.57 0.65 -2.14
N VAL A 527 23.61 1.25 -1.46
CA VAL A 527 22.73 2.32 -1.96
C VAL A 527 23.06 3.64 -1.25
N ALA A 528 22.90 4.74 -1.97
CA ALA A 528 22.90 6.11 -1.44
C ALA A 528 24.14 6.49 -0.60
N GLY A 529 25.17 6.99 -1.29
CA GLY A 529 26.26 7.81 -0.75
C GLY A 529 26.96 8.50 -1.92
N ARG A 530 27.58 9.68 -1.71
CA ARG A 530 28.47 10.26 -2.74
C ARG A 530 29.59 9.25 -3.03
N PRO A 531 30.09 9.15 -4.28
CA PRO A 531 31.31 8.39 -4.50
C PRO A 531 32.37 8.90 -3.53
N ASP A 532 32.90 8.01 -2.70
CA ASP A 532 34.23 8.23 -2.14
C ASP A 532 35.12 8.48 -3.35
N THR A 533 35.81 9.60 -3.34
CA THR A 533 36.83 9.93 -4.34
C THR A 533 38.04 9.03 -4.13
N GLU A 534 37.89 7.71 -4.27
CA GLU A 534 38.97 6.71 -4.31
C GLU A 534 38.42 5.26 -4.36
N GLU A 535 37.78 4.87 -5.46
CA GLU A 535 37.90 3.48 -5.94
C GLU A 535 38.17 3.53 -7.45
N THR A 536 39.45 3.63 -7.80
CA THR A 536 39.96 3.31 -9.14
C THR A 536 39.81 1.81 -9.43
N PRO A 537 39.67 1.42 -10.72
CA PRO A 537 39.00 0.20 -11.16
C PRO A 537 39.71 -1.12 -10.81
#